data_AF-A0A6H3S5Y9-F1
#
_entry.id   AF-A0A6H3S5Y9-F1
#
_cell.length_a   1.000
_cell.length_b   1.000
_cell.length_c   1.000
_cell.angle_alpha   90.00
_cell.angle_beta   90.00
_cell.angle_gamma   90.00
#
_symmetry.space_group_name_H-M   'P 1'
#
loop_
_entity.id
_entity.type
_entity.pdbx_description
1 polymer ?
#
loop_
_entity_poly.entity_id
_entity_poly.type
_entity_poly.pdbx_seq_one_letter_code
_entity_poly.pdbx_strand_id
1 'polypeptide(L)' 'MWEQLNRIMQERNLNGNQLSKMAGVNRSFFSDLKSGKVKYLSWPNICKIADALGISTDELREENE' A
#
# COMPACT_ATOMS: atom_id res chain seq x y z
N MET A 1 0.34 -8.81 -3.34
CA MET A 1 0.05 -7.42 -2.88
C MET A 1 1.15 -6.81 -2.00
N TRP A 2 1.56 -7.43 -0.87
CA TRP A 2 2.64 -6.85 -0.02
C TRP A 2 3.99 -6.78 -0.71
N GLU A 3 4.40 -7.81 -1.46
CA GLU A 3 5.70 -7.82 -2.14
C GLU A 3 5.83 -6.72 -3.18
N GLN A 4 4.76 -6.50 -3.96
CA GLN A 4 4.68 -5.44 -4.95
C GLN A 4 4.72 -4.05 -4.29
N LEU A 5 3.93 -3.86 -3.22
CA LEU A 5 3.99 -2.65 -2.41
C LEU A 5 5.40 -2.42 -1.84
N ASN A 6 6.03 -3.46 -1.30
CA ASN A 6 7.36 -3.39 -0.72
C ASN A 6 8.41 -3.07 -1.80
N ARG A 7 8.27 -3.60 -3.02
CA ARG A 7 9.15 -3.27 -4.14
C ARG A 7 9.04 -1.80 -4.54
N ILE A 8 7.82 -1.30 -4.72
CA ILE A 8 7.57 0.12 -5.05
C ILE A 8 8.08 1.02 -3.91
N MET A 9 7.85 0.64 -2.66
CA MET A 9 8.39 1.33 -1.50
C MET A 9 9.92 1.37 -1.52
N GLN A 10 10.60 0.25 -1.82
CA GLN A 10 12.06 0.22 -1.92
C GLN A 10 12.57 1.11 -3.05
N GLU A 11 11.92 1.10 -4.23
CA GLU A 11 12.26 2.00 -5.34
C GLU A 11 12.09 3.47 -4.97
N ARG A 12 11.08 3.79 -4.16
CA ARG A 12 10.82 5.14 -3.64
C ARG A 12 11.60 5.47 -2.36
N ASN A 13 12.42 4.55 -1.85
CA ASN A 13 13.13 4.67 -0.57
C ASN A 13 12.19 4.94 0.64
N LEU A 14 10.97 4.44 0.58
CA LEU A 14 9.95 4.58 1.61
C LEU A 14 9.94 3.37 2.55
N ASN A 15 9.77 3.66 3.84
CA ASN A 15 9.48 2.65 4.85
C ASN A 15 7.98 2.62 5.19
N GLY A 16 7.45 1.48 5.65
CA GLY A 16 6.01 1.31 5.89
C GLY A 16 5.44 2.33 6.88
N ASN A 17 6.29 2.86 7.76
CA ASN A 17 5.94 3.93 8.68
C ASN A 17 5.81 5.31 8.00
N GLN A 18 6.68 5.60 7.01
CA GLN A 18 6.58 6.81 6.20
C GLN A 18 5.37 6.73 5.28
N LEU A 19 5.17 5.58 4.62
CA LEU A 19 4.01 5.36 3.77
C LEU A 19 2.69 5.45 4.56
N SER A 20 2.64 4.91 5.78
CA SER A 20 1.50 5.06 6.69
C SER A 20 1.19 6.53 7.01
N LYS A 21 2.22 7.36 7.26
CA LYS A 21 2.04 8.81 7.48
C LYS A 21 1.62 9.54 6.21
N MET A 22 2.22 9.22 5.07
CA MET A 22 2.00 9.90 3.80
C MET A 22 0.63 9.56 3.22
N ALA A 23 0.24 8.29 3.25
CA ALA A 23 -1.09 7.84 2.85
C ALA A 23 -2.16 8.14 3.91
N GLY A 24 -1.81 8.55 5.13
CA GLY A 24 -2.79 8.71 6.21
C GLY A 24 -3.56 7.43 6.52
N VAL A 25 -2.91 6.27 6.36
CA VAL A 25 -3.45 4.94 6.64
C VAL A 25 -2.86 4.43 7.94
N ASN A 26 -3.68 3.79 8.78
CA ASN A 26 -3.26 3.36 10.11
C ASN A 26 -2.12 2.32 10.04
N ARG A 27 -1.13 2.43 10.93
CA ARG A 27 0.01 1.51 11.00
C ARG A 27 -0.39 0.06 11.24
N SER A 28 -1.47 -0.16 12.00
CA SER A 28 -2.04 -1.50 12.22
C SER A 28 -2.50 -2.13 10.91
N PHE A 29 -3.01 -1.33 9.98
CA PHE A 29 -3.43 -1.78 8.65
C PHE A 29 -2.25 -2.31 7.84
N PHE A 30 -1.09 -1.66 7.91
CA PHE A 30 0.14 -2.15 7.28
C PHE A 30 0.63 -3.45 7.90
N SER A 31 0.52 -3.59 9.22
CA SER A 31 0.85 -4.85 9.91
C SER A 31 -0.06 -5.99 9.45
N ASP A 32 -1.37 -5.74 9.31
CA ASP A 32 -2.33 -6.73 8.82
C ASP A 32 -2.11 -7.08 7.34
N LEU A 33 -1.76 -6.07 6.51
CA LEU A 33 -1.39 -6.24 5.10
C LEU A 33 -0.11 -7.08 4.97
N LYS A 34 0.92 -6.77 5.78
CA LYS A 34 2.18 -7.51 5.84
C LYS A 34 1.99 -8.94 6.35
N SER A 35 1.09 -9.13 7.31
CA SER A 35 0.76 -10.45 7.85
C SER A 35 -0.14 -11.29 6.93
N GLY A 36 -0.62 -10.73 5.81
CA GLY A 36 -1.56 -11.39 4.91
C GLY A 36 -2.98 -11.54 5.45
N LYS A 37 -3.28 -10.93 6.61
CA LYS A 37 -4.63 -10.84 7.19
C LYS A 37 -5.56 -10.01 6.32
N VAL A 38 -5.00 -8.97 5.69
CA VAL A 38 -5.70 -8.12 4.74
C VAL A 38 -5.09 -8.36 3.38
N LYS A 39 -5.86 -8.98 2.48
CA LYS A 39 -5.48 -9.16 1.07
C LYS A 39 -5.90 -8.00 0.17
N TYR A 40 -6.83 -7.16 0.63
CA TYR A 40 -7.45 -6.11 -0.17
C TYR A 40 -7.60 -4.83 0.66
N LEU A 41 -7.25 -3.71 0.05
CA LEU A 41 -7.47 -2.39 0.60
C LEU A 41 -8.88 -1.90 0.22
N SER A 42 -9.55 -1.18 1.12
CA SER A 42 -10.74 -0.41 0.75
C SER A 42 -10.35 0.66 -0.28
N TRP A 43 -11.23 0.94 -1.25
CA TRP A 43 -10.99 1.92 -2.31
C TRP A 43 -10.39 3.26 -1.84
N PRO A 44 -10.86 3.88 -0.73
CA PRO A 44 -10.26 5.12 -0.23
C PRO A 44 -8.81 4.97 0.23
N ASN A 45 -8.44 3.82 0.78
CA ASN A 45 -7.08 3.54 1.23
C ASN A 45 -6.17 3.22 0.05
N ILE A 46 -6.68 2.52 -0.98
CA ILE A 46 -5.92 2.33 -2.24
C ILE A 46 -5.59 3.69 -2.83
N CYS A 47 -6.58 4.57 -2.96
CA CYS A 47 -6.40 5.89 -3.52
C CYS A 47 -5.33 6.68 -2.74
N LYS A 48 -5.42 6.71 -1.40
CA LYS A 48 -4.42 7.39 -0.56
C LYS A 48 -3.01 6.80 -0.67
N ILE A 49 -2.87 5.47 -0.73
CA ILE A 49 -1.56 4.83 -0.86
C ILE A 49 -0.99 5.07 -2.25
N ALA A 50 -1.82 4.97 -3.29
CA ALA A 50 -1.44 5.23 -4.66
C ALA A 50 -0.96 6.69 -4.83
N ASP A 51 -1.71 7.64 -4.28
CA ASP A 51 -1.37 9.07 -4.24
C ASP A 51 -0.05 9.32 -3.49
N ALA A 52 0.12 8.70 -2.32
CA ALA A 52 1.36 8.76 -1.54
C ALA A 52 2.58 8.15 -2.26
N LEU A 53 2.36 7.09 -3.05
CA LEU A 53 3.40 6.44 -3.85
C LEU A 53 3.60 7.09 -5.22
N GLY A 54 2.71 8.00 -5.63
CA GLY A 54 2.68 8.58 -6.97
C GLY A 54 2.53 7.53 -8.06
N ILE A 55 1.72 6.49 -7.80
CA ILE A 55 1.37 5.43 -8.76
C ILE A 55 -0.13 5.43 -9.00
N SER A 56 -0.57 4.78 -10.08
CA SER A 56 -1.99 4.57 -10.32
C SER A 56 -2.56 3.54 -9.34
N THR A 57 -3.81 3.75 -8.90
CA THR A 57 -4.54 2.79 -8.06
C THR A 57 -4.67 1.41 -8.70
N ASP A 58 -4.61 1.37 -10.03
CA ASP A 58 -4.67 0.18 -10.87
C ASP A 58 -3.44 -0.71 -10.68
N GLU A 59 -2.24 -0.13 -10.62
CA GLU A 59 -1.00 -0.88 -10.35
C GLU A 59 -0.94 -1.46 -8.93
N LEU A 60 -1.78 -0.97 -8.03
CA LEU A 60 -1.90 -1.46 -6.65
C LEU A 60 -2.97 -2.55 -6.52
N ARG A 61 -3.93 -2.58 -7.45
CA ARG A 61 -4.92 -3.64 -7.57
C ARG A 61 -4.25 -4.81 -8.28
N GLU A 62 -4.00 -5.87 -7.53
CA GLU A 62 -3.71 -7.16 -8.16
C GLU A 62 -5.00 -7.57 -8.90
N GLU A 63 -5.02 -7.36 -10.21
CA GLU A 63 -6.10 -7.73 -11.11
C GLU A 63 -6.27 -9.25 -10.96
N ASN A 64 -7.27 -9.65 -10.17
CA ASN A 64 -7.73 -11.03 -10.15
C ASN A 64 -8.80 -11.09 -11.24
N GLU A 65 -8.37 -11.44 -12.45
CA GLU A 65 -9.25 -11.97 -13.49
C GLU A 65 -9.62 -13.43 -13.19
#